data_AF-A0AAT9H657-F1
#
_entry.id   AF-A0AAT9H657-F1
#
_cell.length_a   1.000
_cell.length_b   1.000
_cell.length_c   1.000
_cell.angle_alpha   90.00
_cell.angle_beta   90.00
_cell.angle_gamma   90.00
#
_symmetry.space_group_name_H-M   'P 1'
#
loop_
_entity.id
_entity.type
_entity.pdbx_description
1 polymer ?
#
loop_
_entity_poly.entity_id
_entity_poly.type
_entity_poly.pdbx_seq_one_letter_code
_entity_poly.pdbx_strand_id
1 'polypeptide(L)'
;MKAFKQSAYSQYRVSDTFNKIIRRNISSYNGKPKAQLKAFLLDLQKGGCISGMISEFIYHADCKAFYIEYIDDLEGIRSELEEAIGEPIGNRFQNPHYTFMCWLCFEEYCFNLYTRVFE
;
A
#
# COMPACT_ATOMS: atom_id res chain seq x y z
N MET A 1 15.25 3.59 2.01
CA MET A 1 15.95 2.59 1.17
C MET A 1 15.92 3.09 -0.27
N LYS A 2 16.95 2.84 -1.09
CA LYS A 2 16.94 3.27 -2.51
C LYS A 2 15.78 2.65 -3.30
N ALA A 3 15.35 1.44 -2.92
CA ALA A 3 14.24 0.71 -3.53
C ALA A 3 12.93 1.53 -3.60
N PHE A 4 12.60 2.31 -2.57
CA PHE A 4 11.35 3.07 -2.54
C PHE A 4 11.21 4.12 -3.64
N LYS A 5 12.33 4.59 -4.21
CA LYS A 5 12.32 5.51 -5.34
C LYS A 5 11.93 4.86 -6.66
N GLN A 6 11.79 3.54 -6.70
CA GLN A 6 11.46 2.81 -7.93
C GLN A 6 9.95 2.74 -8.17
N SER A 7 9.12 2.94 -7.14
CA SER A 7 7.65 2.90 -7.27
C SER A 7 7.14 3.91 -8.30
N ALA A 8 6.17 3.48 -9.10
CA ALA A 8 5.43 4.31 -10.05
C ALA A 8 4.63 5.44 -9.38
N TYR A 9 4.42 5.33 -8.07
CA TYR A 9 3.61 6.27 -7.27
C TYR A 9 4.49 7.15 -6.37
N SER A 10 5.81 7.18 -6.59
CA SER A 10 6.75 7.95 -5.76
C SER A 10 6.58 9.47 -5.85
N GLN A 11 5.78 9.96 -6.81
CA GLN A 11 5.35 11.36 -6.93
C GLN A 11 4.32 11.77 -5.88
N TYR A 12 3.53 10.83 -5.34
CA TYR A 12 2.48 11.15 -4.38
C TYR A 12 3.05 11.36 -2.98
N ARG A 13 2.51 12.33 -2.23
CA ARG A 13 2.97 12.63 -0.86
C ARG A 13 2.72 11.45 0.09
N VAL A 14 1.63 10.71 -0.11
CA VAL A 14 1.29 9.51 0.67
C VAL A 14 2.38 8.43 0.59
N SER A 15 3.16 8.39 -0.50
CA SER A 15 4.23 7.40 -0.68
C SER A 15 5.29 7.48 0.43
N ASP A 16 5.59 8.68 0.94
CA ASP A 16 6.51 8.86 2.07
C ASP A 16 5.97 8.22 3.36
N THR A 17 4.65 8.28 3.55
CA THR A 17 3.99 7.66 4.70
C THR A 17 3.90 6.16 4.53
N PHE A 18 3.58 5.65 3.33
CA PHE A 18 3.67 4.21 3.03
C PHE A 18 5.09 3.67 3.26
N ASN A 19 6.12 4.41 2.84
CA ASN A 19 7.50 4.05 3.09
C ASN A 19 7.84 3.96 4.60
N LYS A 20 7.20 4.78 5.44
CA LYS A 20 7.35 4.68 6.91
C LYS A 20 6.67 3.43 7.45
N ILE A 21 5.44 3.14 7.01
CA ILE A 21 4.69 1.94 7.38
C ILE A 21 5.49 0.68 7.00
N ILE A 22 5.97 0.59 5.77
CA ILE A 22 6.79 -0.54 5.30
C ILE A 22 8.05 -0.69 6.16
N ARG A 23 8.79 0.39 6.44
CA ARG A 23 10.00 0.33 7.27
C ARG A 23 9.75 -0.22 8.66
N ARG A 24 8.62 0.12 9.27
CA ARG A 24 8.23 -0.38 10.59
C ARG A 24 7.90 -1.87 10.55
N ASN A 25 7.22 -2.31 9.49
CA ASN A 25 6.79 -3.70 9.37
C ASN A 25 7.92 -4.65 8.94
N ILE A 26 8.87 -4.21 8.11
CA ILE A 26 9.98 -5.09 7.67
C ILE A 26 10.97 -5.42 8.81
N SER A 27 11.00 -4.67 9.91
CA SER A 27 11.95 -4.93 11.00
C SER A 27 11.64 -6.21 11.80
N SER A 28 10.43 -6.76 11.67
CA SER A 28 10.07 -8.06 12.26
C SER A 28 10.52 -9.25 11.41
N TYR A 29 10.97 -9.01 10.17
CA TYR A 29 11.42 -10.06 9.25
C TYR A 29 12.92 -10.37 9.42
N ASN A 30 13.32 -11.59 9.10
CA ASN A 30 14.72 -12.02 9.18
C ASN A 30 15.55 -11.60 7.95
N GLY A 31 16.85 -11.36 8.16
CA GLY A 31 17.83 -11.14 7.09
C GLY A 31 18.19 -9.67 6.84
N LYS A 32 18.88 -9.40 5.72
CA LYS A 32 19.28 -8.04 5.33
C LYS A 32 18.06 -7.22 4.87
N PRO A 33 18.09 -5.88 4.90
CA PRO A 33 16.93 -5.03 4.57
C PRO A 33 16.25 -5.33 3.23
N LYS A 34 17.01 -5.70 2.19
CA LYS A 34 16.44 -6.07 0.88
C LYS A 34 15.65 -7.40 0.96
N ALA A 35 16.13 -8.38 1.72
CA ALA A 35 15.45 -9.66 1.92
C ALA A 35 14.21 -9.50 2.81
N GLN A 36 14.31 -8.69 3.88
CA GLN A 36 13.18 -8.33 4.74
C GLN A 36 12.06 -7.65 3.93
N LEU A 37 12.41 -6.67 3.09
CA LEU A 37 11.46 -6.03 2.20
C LEU A 37 10.79 -7.03 1.25
N LYS A 38 11.57 -7.91 0.60
CA LYS A 38 10.98 -8.92 -0.29
C LYS A 38 10.00 -9.84 0.44
N ALA A 39 10.38 -10.32 1.63
CA ALA A 39 9.54 -11.21 2.42
C ALA A 39 8.22 -10.55 2.86
N PHE A 40 8.29 -9.31 3.38
CA PHE A 40 7.11 -8.53 3.72
C PHE A 40 6.16 -8.33 2.54
N LEU A 41 6.70 -7.93 1.38
CA LEU A 41 5.89 -7.69 0.18
C LEU A 41 5.22 -8.97 -0.33
N LEU A 42 5.90 -10.12 -0.23
CA LEU A 42 5.33 -11.43 -0.59
C LEU A 42 4.22 -11.87 0.37
N ASP A 43 4.36 -11.60 1.67
CA ASP A 43 3.31 -11.91 2.64
C ASP A 43 2.08 -11.01 2.45
N LEU A 44 2.30 -9.72 2.17
CA LEU A 44 1.20 -8.79 1.89
C LEU A 44 0.40 -9.22 0.66
N GLN A 45 1.03 -9.77 -0.37
CA GLN A 45 0.33 -10.30 -1.55
C GLN A 45 -0.53 -11.54 -1.25
N LYS A 46 -0.27 -12.28 -0.17
CA LYS A 46 -1.07 -13.46 0.20
C LYS A 46 -2.32 -13.08 0.99
N GLY A 47 -2.19 -12.12 1.90
CA GLY A 47 -3.24 -11.80 2.88
C GLY A 47 -3.84 -10.41 2.76
N GLY A 48 -3.16 -9.46 2.13
CA GLY A 48 -3.56 -8.05 2.06
C GLY A 48 -3.68 -7.39 3.45
N CYS A 49 -4.17 -6.16 3.46
CA CYS A 49 -4.51 -5.41 4.66
C CYS A 49 -5.64 -6.08 5.45
N ILE A 50 -6.53 -6.80 4.77
CA ILE A 50 -7.65 -7.54 5.39
C ILE A 50 -7.18 -8.60 6.40
N SER A 51 -5.96 -9.12 6.25
CA SER A 51 -5.35 -10.05 7.22
C SER A 51 -5.02 -9.41 8.58
N GLY A 52 -5.08 -8.08 8.67
CA GLY A 52 -4.68 -7.32 9.86
C GLY A 52 -3.17 -7.15 10.00
N MET A 53 -2.38 -7.53 8.99
CA MET A 53 -0.91 -7.39 9.06
C MET A 53 -0.42 -5.94 9.05
N ILE A 54 -1.25 -4.99 8.59
CA ILE A 54 -0.93 -3.56 8.55
C ILE A 54 -1.68 -2.87 9.68
N SER A 55 -0.99 -2.66 10.80
CA SER A 55 -1.59 -2.13 12.03
C SER A 55 -2.32 -0.80 11.82
N GLU A 56 -1.77 0.08 10.98
CA GLU A 56 -2.32 1.38 10.64
C GLU A 56 -3.68 1.30 9.93
N PHE A 57 -4.03 0.15 9.34
CA PHE A 57 -5.24 -0.03 8.53
C PHE A 57 -6.21 -1.08 9.07
N ILE A 58 -6.07 -1.48 10.35
CA ILE A 58 -7.03 -2.39 11.01
C ILE A 58 -8.33 -1.67 11.33
N TYR A 59 -8.25 -0.46 11.91
CA TYR A 59 -9.43 0.26 12.39
C TYR A 59 -9.95 1.26 11.35
N HIS A 60 -11.26 1.23 11.13
CA HIS A 60 -11.95 2.15 10.25
C HIS A 60 -11.73 3.62 10.64
N ALA A 61 -11.67 3.96 11.92
CA ALA A 61 -11.43 5.33 12.38
C ALA A 61 -10.05 5.85 11.94
N ASP A 62 -9.02 5.01 12.05
CA ASP A 62 -7.66 5.35 11.63
C ASP A 62 -7.58 5.46 10.10
N CYS A 63 -8.23 4.55 9.37
CA CYS A 63 -8.34 4.63 7.92
C CYS A 63 -9.05 5.92 7.48
N LYS A 64 -10.09 6.34 8.19
CA LYS A 64 -10.81 7.59 7.88
C LYS A 64 -9.91 8.81 8.07
N ALA A 65 -9.18 8.88 9.18
CA ALA A 65 -8.23 9.97 9.43
C ALA A 65 -7.12 9.99 8.36
N PHE A 66 -6.57 8.84 8.03
CA PHE A 66 -5.55 8.70 6.99
C PHE A 66 -6.08 9.13 5.62
N TYR A 67 -7.28 8.67 5.25
CA TYR A 67 -7.91 9.02 3.98
C TYR A 67 -8.16 10.51 3.87
N ILE A 68 -8.69 11.17 4.91
CA ILE A 68 -8.91 12.62 4.89
C ILE A 68 -7.60 13.38 4.69
N GLU A 69 -6.51 12.94 5.32
CA GLU A 69 -5.19 13.57 5.19
C GLU A 69 -4.61 13.43 3.77
N TYR A 70 -4.83 12.30 3.10
CA TYR A 70 -4.19 11.97 1.81
C TYR A 70 -5.19 11.76 0.68
N ILE A 71 -6.37 12.38 0.74
CA ILE A 71 -7.49 12.09 -0.17
C ILE A 71 -7.10 12.23 -1.64
N ASP A 72 -6.46 13.35 -2.00
CA ASP A 72 -6.07 13.64 -3.39
C ASP A 72 -5.06 12.62 -3.91
N ASP A 73 -4.12 12.19 -3.07
CA ASP A 73 -3.11 11.20 -3.43
C ASP A 73 -3.73 9.81 -3.64
N LEU A 74 -4.63 9.40 -2.74
CA LEU A 74 -5.25 8.07 -2.78
C LEU A 74 -6.21 7.95 -3.97
N GLU A 75 -7.03 8.97 -4.22
CA GLU A 75 -7.91 9.00 -5.39
C GLU A 75 -7.10 9.10 -6.70
N GLY A 76 -5.96 9.80 -6.68
CA GLY A 76 -5.00 9.82 -7.80
C GLY A 76 -4.44 8.44 -8.13
N ILE A 77 -3.91 7.72 -7.13
CA ILE A 77 -3.41 6.34 -7.28
C ILE A 77 -4.50 5.42 -7.83
N ARG A 78 -5.71 5.51 -7.28
CA ARG A 78 -6.84 4.71 -7.77
C ARG A 78 -7.17 5.03 -9.23
N SER A 79 -7.19 6.31 -9.60
CA SER A 79 -7.51 6.71 -10.98
C SER A 79 -6.48 6.19 -11.97
N GLU A 80 -5.19 6.29 -11.65
CA GLU A 80 -4.10 5.71 -12.46
C GLU A 80 -4.25 4.20 -12.61
N LEU A 81 -4.62 3.51 -11.52
CA LEU A 81 -4.82 2.06 -11.54
C LEU A 81 -6.05 1.66 -12.36
N GLU A 82 -7.18 2.35 -12.20
CA GLU A 82 -8.40 2.13 -13.00
C GLU A 82 -8.16 2.41 -14.49
N GLU A 83 -7.37 3.43 -14.83
CA GLU A 83 -6.96 3.72 -16.22
C GLU A 83 -6.09 2.60 -16.80
N ALA A 84 -5.16 2.06 -16.02
CA ALA A 84 -4.28 0.97 -16.44
C ALA A 84 -5.03 -0.35 -16.64
N ILE A 85 -6.05 -0.64 -15.82
CA ILE A 85 -6.89 -1.85 -15.92
C ILE A 85 -7.96 -1.66 -17.01
N GLY A 86 -8.45 -0.44 -17.23
CA GLY A 86 -9.53 -0.11 -18.15
C GLY A 86 -10.94 -0.31 -17.59
N GLU A 87 -11.07 -0.58 -16.29
CA GLU A 87 -12.37 -0.70 -15.61
C GLU A 87 -12.31 -0.18 -14.16
N PRO A 88 -13.45 0.26 -13.58
CA PRO A 88 -13.51 0.68 -12.18
C PRO A 88 -13.22 -0.47 -11.21
N ILE A 89 -12.51 -0.17 -10.12
CA ILE A 89 -12.18 -1.17 -9.10
C ILE A 89 -13.32 -1.23 -8.09
N GLY A 90 -13.93 -2.41 -7.99
CA GLY A 90 -15.02 -2.66 -7.06
C GLY A 90 -14.56 -2.89 -5.61
N ASN A 91 -15.26 -2.26 -4.66
CA ASN A 91 -15.12 -2.55 -3.24
C ASN A 91 -15.85 -3.86 -2.86
N ARG A 92 -15.18 -4.98 -3.11
CA ARG A 92 -15.75 -6.35 -2.96
C ARG A 92 -16.18 -6.68 -1.53
N PHE A 93 -15.52 -6.09 -0.54
CA PHE A 93 -15.78 -6.37 0.88
C PHE A 93 -16.79 -5.41 1.50
N GLN A 94 -17.38 -4.49 0.71
CA GLN A 94 -18.33 -3.49 1.18
C GLN A 94 -17.80 -2.68 2.38
N ASN A 95 -16.47 -2.49 2.45
CA ASN A 95 -15.85 -1.67 3.47
C ASN A 95 -16.34 -0.22 3.34
N PRO A 96 -16.27 0.59 4.41
CA PRO A 96 -16.36 2.03 4.24
C PRO A 96 -15.37 2.52 3.18
N HIS A 97 -15.77 3.49 2.35
CA HIS A 97 -14.96 3.98 1.21
C HIS A 97 -13.53 4.29 1.62
N TYR A 98 -13.33 5.02 2.71
CA TYR A 98 -12.01 5.37 3.22
C TYR A 98 -11.14 4.16 3.58
N THR A 99 -11.70 3.07 4.09
CA THR A 99 -10.95 1.85 4.41
C THR A 99 -10.59 1.11 3.13
N PHE A 100 -11.54 0.99 2.21
CA PHE A 100 -11.29 0.43 0.89
C PHE A 100 -10.14 1.19 0.17
N MET A 101 -10.17 2.52 0.17
CA MET A 101 -9.14 3.35 -0.46
C MET A 101 -7.77 3.17 0.17
N CYS A 102 -7.68 3.17 1.50
CA CYS A 102 -6.41 2.94 2.20
C CYS A 102 -5.82 1.56 1.86
N TRP A 103 -6.64 0.51 1.85
CA TRP A 103 -6.20 -0.84 1.55
C TRP A 103 -5.77 -0.97 0.09
N LEU A 104 -6.62 -0.55 -0.85
CA LEU A 104 -6.35 -0.61 -2.28
C LEU A 104 -5.03 0.08 -2.64
N CYS A 105 -4.87 1.33 -2.22
CA CYS A 105 -3.71 2.12 -2.62
C CYS A 105 -2.42 1.61 -1.96
N PHE A 106 -2.49 1.12 -0.71
CA PHE A 106 -1.31 0.58 -0.03
C PHE A 106 -0.88 -0.76 -0.64
N GLU A 107 -1.83 -1.64 -0.93
CA GLU A 107 -1.57 -2.93 -1.57
C GLU A 107 -1.01 -2.75 -2.97
N GLU A 108 -1.61 -1.87 -3.78
CA GLU A 108 -1.11 -1.53 -5.11
C GLU A 108 0.30 -0.92 -5.03
N TYR A 109 0.54 0.02 -4.12
CA TYR A 109 1.86 0.60 -3.93
C TYR A 109 2.92 -0.47 -3.64
N CYS A 110 2.58 -1.44 -2.77
CA CYS A 110 3.47 -2.54 -2.41
C CYS A 110 3.66 -3.54 -3.55
N PHE A 111 2.61 -3.85 -4.30
CA PHE A 111 2.68 -4.71 -5.48
C PHE A 111 3.59 -4.10 -6.55
N ASN A 112 3.35 -2.84 -6.91
CA ASN A 112 4.18 -2.09 -7.85
C ASN A 112 5.65 -2.03 -7.40
N LEU A 113 5.89 -1.76 -6.12
CA LEU A 113 7.23 -1.75 -5.55
C LEU A 113 7.90 -3.13 -5.64
N TYR A 114 7.15 -4.22 -5.40
CA TYR A 114 7.66 -5.57 -5.52
C TYR A 114 8.11 -5.85 -6.95
N THR A 115 7.22 -5.64 -7.93
CA THR A 115 7.51 -5.87 -9.35
C THR A 115 8.73 -5.07 -9.78
N ARG A 116 8.80 -3.76 -9.50
CA ARG A 116 9.91 -2.93 -9.97
C ARG A 116 11.28 -3.19 -9.33
N VAL A 117 11.30 -3.77 -8.13
CA VAL A 117 12.55 -3.99 -7.36
C VAL A 117 13.06 -5.43 -7.50
N PHE A 118 12.17 -6.39 -7.73
CA PHE A 118 12.47 -7.82 -7.61
C PHE A 118 12.11 -8.66 -8.84
N GLU A 119 11.37 -8.11 -9.80
CA GLU A 119 11.06 -8.72 -11.11
C GLU A 119 11.69 -7.91 -12.24
#